data_AF-A0A947CP80-F1
#
_entry.id   AF-A0A947CP80-F1
#
_cell.length_a   1.000
_cell.length_b   1.000
_cell.length_c   1.000
_cell.angle_alpha   90.00
_cell.angle_beta   90.00
_cell.angle_gamma   90.00
#
_symmetry.space_group_name_H-M   'P 1'
#
loop_
_entity.id
_entity.type
_entity.pdbx_description
1 polymer ?
#
loop_
_entity_poly.entity_id
_entity_poly.type
_entity_poly.pdbx_seq_one_letter_code
_entity_poly.pdbx_strand_id
1 'polypeptide(L)'
;MGRHSGRLVLGAALASIVAVGAHGGTTEAEEVHRLAFDFPLAPGMQVIPISKFDERGGSRRLLQVTLLLDAAVSADVTAENDAPDPAPEFALSLSGFVTSAFGSVETVTGVSETFETDGVAGSDGVTGSGPDFWDFGTVIAIVVDMDTTLTALDGFIGTGLLDAEVFASGGFVITSATDSTLTFNDFRAAGTVSVIYRHEVLFTEGGCCFDDGSCTYVFETECLAAGGSFQGELVECVSAACPQPGACCFPDGTCDEDFASTCGNEGGVYQGAGTTCVGDPCPPPVGACCLGDGTCQETTIEECDTLAGTYAGNQVLCADADCPPAGACCFGDGVCTFMLVDLCESGGVSSEATGSSATRSNVPPSARAATATAPARSCSRKIASTSAGSTRARTWRAKACRARSSARAASPAGVCRSPVRSATPAAESTSAI
;
A
#
# COMPACT_ATOMS: atom_id res chain seq x y z
N MET A 1 -39.26 -10.91 41.42
CA MET A 1 -38.81 -10.26 40.16
C MET A 1 -37.98 -11.27 39.35
N GLY A 2 -37.40 -10.90 38.20
CA GLY A 2 -36.77 -11.84 37.26
C GLY A 2 -35.39 -12.35 37.72
N ARG A 3 -35.06 -13.60 37.34
CA ARG A 3 -33.72 -14.19 37.52
C ARG A 3 -32.76 -13.66 36.45
N HIS A 4 -31.73 -12.92 36.85
CA HIS A 4 -30.58 -12.64 35.98
C HIS A 4 -29.56 -13.78 36.06
N SER A 5 -29.85 -14.89 35.37
CA SER A 5 -28.87 -15.97 35.15
C SER A 5 -27.83 -15.54 34.10
N GLY A 6 -26.97 -14.60 34.47
CA GLY A 6 -25.85 -14.15 33.65
C GLY A 6 -24.80 -15.27 33.52
N ARG A 7 -24.67 -15.85 32.32
CA ARG A 7 -23.45 -16.59 31.98
C ARG A 7 -22.31 -15.59 31.86
N LEU A 8 -21.33 -15.66 32.77
CA LEU A 8 -20.10 -14.91 32.64
C LEU A 8 -19.34 -15.43 31.40
N VAL A 9 -19.41 -14.66 30.32
CA VAL A 9 -18.56 -14.87 29.13
C VAL A 9 -17.15 -14.44 29.51
N LEU A 10 -16.12 -15.16 29.06
CA LEU A 10 -14.73 -14.68 29.15
C LEU A 10 -14.64 -13.33 28.42
N GLY A 11 -14.63 -12.25 29.19
CA GLY A 11 -14.70 -10.89 28.68
C GLY A 11 -13.42 -10.50 27.97
N ALA A 12 -13.49 -10.27 26.66
CA ALA A 12 -12.38 -9.69 25.92
C ALA A 12 -12.08 -8.29 26.47
N ALA A 13 -10.80 -7.99 26.72
CA ALA A 13 -10.38 -6.66 27.15
C ALA A 13 -10.73 -5.63 26.06
N LEU A 14 -11.74 -4.79 26.32
CA LEU A 14 -12.18 -3.73 25.42
C LEU A 14 -11.27 -2.51 25.53
N ALA A 15 -10.02 -2.68 25.07
CA ALA A 15 -9.03 -1.62 24.94
C ALA A 15 -9.63 -0.46 24.14
N SER A 16 -9.97 0.61 24.84
CA SER A 16 -10.64 1.79 24.28
C SER A 16 -9.63 2.93 24.21
N ILE A 17 -9.42 3.47 23.01
CA ILE A 17 -8.50 4.60 22.79
C ILE A 17 -9.33 5.89 22.73
N VAL A 18 -9.02 6.84 23.60
CA VAL A 18 -9.55 8.21 23.53
C VAL A 18 -8.40 9.16 23.23
N ALA A 19 -8.51 9.90 22.11
CA ALA A 19 -7.54 10.90 21.71
C ALA A 19 -8.12 12.31 21.89
N VAL A 20 -7.33 13.22 22.46
CA VAL A 20 -7.68 14.64 22.59
C VAL A 20 -6.95 15.44 21.52
N GLY A 21 -7.61 16.46 20.97
CA GLY A 21 -7.26 17.04 19.65
C GLY A 21 -5.86 17.67 19.52
N ALA A 22 -5.24 17.46 18.36
CA ALA A 22 -3.89 17.92 18.03
C ALA A 22 -3.83 19.39 17.55
N HIS A 23 -2.74 20.08 17.88
CA HIS A 23 -2.20 21.26 17.16
C HIS A 23 -0.66 21.28 17.30
N GLY A 24 0.02 20.37 16.59
CA GLY A 24 1.49 20.31 16.48
C GLY A 24 2.23 19.58 17.61
N GLY A 25 3.27 18.82 17.26
CA GLY A 25 4.18 18.17 18.20
C GLY A 25 3.76 16.75 18.60
N THR A 26 2.83 16.63 19.55
CA THR A 26 2.35 15.35 20.08
C THR A 26 0.84 15.37 20.34
N THR A 27 0.23 14.20 20.52
CA THR A 27 -1.12 14.11 21.14
C THR A 27 -1.06 13.21 22.34
N GLU A 28 -1.64 13.65 23.46
CA GLU A 28 -1.97 12.74 24.56
C GLU A 28 -3.18 11.88 24.17
N ALA A 29 -3.08 10.58 24.45
CA ALA A 29 -4.17 9.64 24.36
C ALA A 29 -4.15 8.67 25.54
N GLU A 30 -5.31 8.11 25.85
CA GLU A 30 -5.49 7.16 26.94
C GLU A 30 -5.97 5.82 26.36
N GLU A 31 -5.21 4.75 26.65
CA GLU A 31 -5.58 3.36 26.37
C GLU A 31 -6.11 2.74 27.67
N VAL A 32 -7.41 2.44 27.69
CA VAL A 32 -8.09 1.93 28.89
C VAL A 32 -8.41 0.45 28.74
N HIS A 33 -7.80 -0.38 29.59
CA HIS A 33 -8.17 -1.77 29.83
C HIS A 33 -9.17 -1.83 30.98
N ARG A 34 -10.27 -2.57 30.82
CA ARG A 34 -11.24 -2.87 31.90
C ARG A 34 -11.51 -4.36 31.95
N LEU A 35 -11.29 -4.98 33.11
CA LEU A 35 -11.46 -6.42 33.31
C LEU A 35 -12.25 -6.67 34.61
N ALA A 36 -13.30 -7.48 34.51
CA ALA A 36 -14.16 -7.81 35.64
C ALA A 36 -13.59 -8.98 36.46
N PHE A 37 -13.81 -8.93 37.78
CA PHE A 37 -13.55 -10.04 38.70
C PHE A 37 -14.83 -10.48 39.41
N ASP A 38 -14.90 -11.76 39.75
CA ASP A 38 -15.99 -12.39 40.51
C ASP A 38 -15.49 -13.71 41.10
N PHE A 39 -15.22 -13.75 42.40
CA PHE A 39 -14.63 -14.92 43.07
C PHE A 39 -15.09 -15.10 44.53
N PRO A 40 -15.24 -16.35 45.02
CA PRO A 40 -15.57 -16.62 46.40
C PRO A 40 -14.43 -16.25 47.35
N LEU A 41 -14.77 -15.72 48.53
CA LEU A 41 -13.79 -15.26 49.53
C LEU A 41 -13.00 -16.38 50.23
N ALA A 42 -13.29 -17.64 49.89
CA ALA A 42 -12.36 -18.76 50.02
C ALA A 42 -12.20 -19.40 48.63
N PRO A 43 -11.02 -19.33 47.97
CA PRO A 43 -9.72 -18.90 48.50
C PRO A 43 -9.47 -17.37 48.55
N GLY A 44 -10.39 -16.53 48.07
CA GLY A 44 -10.26 -15.07 48.21
C GLY A 44 -9.28 -14.38 47.25
N MET A 45 -8.95 -15.00 46.11
CA MET A 45 -8.06 -14.41 45.11
C MET A 45 -8.47 -14.80 43.68
N GLN A 46 -8.31 -13.86 42.74
CA GLN A 46 -8.35 -14.07 41.30
C GLN A 46 -7.15 -13.37 40.63
N VAL A 47 -6.50 -14.04 39.68
CA VAL A 47 -5.44 -13.45 38.85
C VAL A 47 -6.01 -13.10 37.48
N ILE A 48 -5.68 -11.91 36.98
CA ILE A 48 -6.28 -11.31 35.78
C ILE A 48 -5.15 -10.82 34.85
N PRO A 49 -4.89 -11.48 33.71
CA PRO A 49 -3.85 -11.05 32.79
C PRO A 49 -4.26 -9.80 32.00
N ILE A 50 -3.44 -8.76 32.02
CA ILE A 50 -3.64 -7.50 31.30
C ILE A 50 -2.48 -7.31 30.31
N SER A 51 -2.75 -6.78 29.11
CA SER A 51 -1.70 -6.46 28.15
C SER A 51 -0.77 -5.37 28.69
N LYS A 52 0.54 -5.56 28.52
CA LYS A 52 1.54 -4.51 28.71
C LYS A 52 1.38 -3.39 27.68
N PHE A 53 1.92 -2.22 27.99
CA PHE A 53 1.94 -1.09 27.07
C PHE A 53 2.92 -1.32 25.92
N ASP A 54 2.37 -1.45 24.72
CA ASP A 54 3.11 -1.55 23.46
C ASP A 54 3.46 -0.15 22.92
N GLU A 55 4.76 0.18 22.97
CA GLU A 55 5.36 1.41 22.43
C GLU A 55 5.47 1.43 20.89
N ARG A 56 5.18 0.31 20.22
CA ARG A 56 5.16 0.19 18.74
C ARG A 56 6.39 0.78 18.06
N GLY A 57 7.57 0.30 18.47
CA GLY A 57 8.85 0.73 17.93
C GLY A 57 9.29 2.15 18.33
N GLY A 58 8.54 2.85 19.19
CA GLY A 58 8.81 4.22 19.62
C GLY A 58 7.78 5.25 19.14
N SER A 59 6.78 4.85 18.35
CA SER A 59 5.66 5.71 17.92
C SER A 59 4.69 6.09 19.06
N ARG A 60 4.86 5.51 20.26
CA ARG A 60 4.13 5.88 21.49
C ARG A 60 5.11 5.90 22.66
N ARG A 61 5.06 6.94 23.51
CA ARG A 61 5.79 6.97 24.80
C ARG A 61 4.81 6.99 25.96
N LEU A 62 4.93 6.02 26.87
CA LEU A 62 4.13 5.99 28.09
C LEU A 62 4.49 7.18 29.00
N LEU A 63 3.49 7.81 29.62
CA LEU A 63 3.67 8.98 30.49
C LEU A 63 3.23 8.70 31.94
N GLN A 64 2.17 7.90 32.11
CA GLN A 64 1.61 7.55 33.41
C GLN A 64 0.82 6.23 33.32
N VAL A 65 0.86 5.44 34.38
CA VAL A 65 -0.06 4.33 34.61
C VAL A 65 -0.99 4.70 35.76
N THR A 66 -2.29 4.47 35.59
CA THR A 66 -3.28 4.54 36.68
C THR A 66 -3.98 3.19 36.81
N LEU A 67 -3.95 2.62 38.01
CA LEU A 67 -4.80 1.49 38.40
C LEU A 67 -6.06 2.06 39.06
N LEU A 68 -7.25 1.58 38.70
CA LEU A 68 -8.51 1.89 39.38
C LEU A 68 -9.21 0.58 39.78
N LEU A 69 -9.82 0.59 40.96
CA LEU A 69 -10.49 -0.55 41.55
C LEU A 69 -11.93 -0.19 41.97
N ASP A 70 -12.89 -0.61 41.15
CA ASP A 70 -14.31 -0.70 41.54
C ASP A 70 -14.53 -2.06 42.19
N ALA A 71 -15.06 -2.11 43.41
CA ALA A 71 -15.16 -3.34 44.18
C ALA A 71 -16.43 -3.41 45.03
N ALA A 72 -17.02 -4.60 45.05
CA ALA A 72 -18.10 -4.97 45.95
C ALA A 72 -17.80 -6.30 46.64
N VAL A 73 -18.18 -6.41 47.91
CA VAL A 73 -18.27 -7.69 48.63
C VAL A 73 -19.76 -7.97 48.88
N SER A 74 -20.18 -9.23 48.71
CA SER A 74 -21.58 -9.63 48.92
C SER A 74 -21.73 -11.07 49.40
N ALA A 75 -22.82 -11.35 50.11
CA ALA A 75 -23.29 -12.69 50.48
C ALA A 75 -24.82 -12.70 50.56
N ASP A 76 -25.41 -13.89 50.46
CA ASP A 76 -26.78 -14.12 50.91
C ASP A 76 -26.74 -14.48 52.40
N VAL A 77 -27.42 -13.72 53.26
CA VAL A 77 -27.28 -13.83 54.73
C VAL A 77 -28.62 -14.02 55.43
N THR A 78 -28.67 -15.04 56.28
CA THR A 78 -29.78 -15.30 57.19
C THR A 78 -29.27 -15.42 58.62
N ALA A 79 -30.09 -15.04 59.59
CA ALA A 79 -29.73 -15.05 61.01
C ALA A 79 -30.88 -15.57 61.87
N GLU A 80 -30.53 -16.32 62.91
CA GLU A 80 -31.41 -16.79 63.98
C GLU A 80 -31.04 -16.08 65.28
N ASN A 81 -32.01 -15.59 66.05
CA ASN A 81 -31.76 -15.14 67.43
C ASN A 81 -31.93 -16.32 68.41
N ASP A 82 -30.85 -17.06 68.67
CA ASP A 82 -30.82 -18.15 69.65
C ASP A 82 -31.00 -17.66 71.12
N ALA A 83 -30.91 -16.35 71.38
CA ALA A 83 -31.13 -15.79 72.72
C ALA A 83 -32.61 -15.81 73.13
N PRO A 84 -32.93 -16.09 74.42
CA PRO A 84 -34.32 -16.14 74.90
C PRO A 84 -34.99 -14.76 75.03
N ASP A 85 -34.21 -13.69 75.01
CA ASP A 85 -34.69 -12.30 75.03
C ASP A 85 -34.75 -11.74 73.59
N PRO A 86 -35.74 -10.90 73.25
CA PRO A 86 -35.84 -10.29 71.92
C PRO A 86 -34.72 -9.26 71.67
N ALA A 87 -34.30 -9.13 70.42
CA ALA A 87 -33.28 -8.19 69.97
C ALA A 87 -33.92 -7.04 69.16
N PRO A 88 -34.22 -5.88 69.79
CA PRO A 88 -34.96 -4.78 69.15
C PRO A 88 -34.10 -3.85 68.28
N GLU A 89 -32.78 -3.99 68.28
CA GLU A 89 -31.84 -3.18 67.48
C GLU A 89 -30.97 -4.10 66.59
N PHE A 90 -31.61 -5.16 66.07
CA PHE A 90 -30.95 -6.23 65.34
C PHE A 90 -30.49 -5.75 63.97
N ALA A 91 -29.18 -5.68 63.77
CA ALA A 91 -28.57 -5.21 62.54
C ALA A 91 -27.31 -6.02 62.20
N LEU A 92 -27.04 -6.15 60.90
CA LEU A 92 -25.89 -6.84 60.33
C LEU A 92 -24.94 -5.82 59.72
N SER A 93 -23.70 -5.76 60.18
CA SER A 93 -22.63 -5.00 59.54
C SER A 93 -21.76 -5.93 58.69
N LEU A 94 -21.70 -5.67 57.38
CA LEU A 94 -20.75 -6.28 56.45
C LEU A 94 -19.55 -5.35 56.31
N SER A 95 -18.34 -5.90 56.49
CA SER A 95 -17.09 -5.18 56.27
C SER A 95 -16.09 -6.04 55.49
N GLY A 96 -15.17 -5.40 54.78
CA GLY A 96 -14.10 -6.11 54.08
C GLY A 96 -13.14 -5.17 53.38
N PHE A 97 -12.16 -5.76 52.69
CA PHE A 97 -11.27 -5.04 51.81
C PHE A 97 -10.98 -5.83 50.54
N VAL A 98 -10.75 -5.09 49.45
CA VAL A 98 -10.29 -5.62 48.17
C VAL A 98 -9.00 -4.90 47.81
N THR A 99 -8.01 -5.67 47.38
CA THR A 99 -6.69 -5.21 46.96
C THR A 99 -6.42 -5.69 45.55
N SER A 100 -5.95 -4.80 44.68
CA SER A 100 -5.43 -5.15 43.36
C SER A 100 -3.96 -4.74 43.26
N ALA A 101 -3.08 -5.72 43.06
CA ALA A 101 -1.68 -5.51 42.75
C ALA A 101 -1.45 -5.71 41.24
N PHE A 102 -0.73 -4.79 40.60
CA PHE A 102 -0.41 -4.85 39.17
C PHE A 102 1.03 -4.39 38.94
N GLY A 103 1.95 -5.34 38.77
CA GLY A 103 3.39 -5.05 38.70
C GLY A 103 3.92 -4.42 39.98
N SER A 104 4.14 -3.10 39.97
CA SER A 104 4.54 -2.31 41.13
C SER A 104 3.46 -1.30 41.59
N VAL A 105 2.25 -1.32 41.00
CA VAL A 105 1.09 -0.61 41.54
C VAL A 105 0.37 -1.52 42.54
N GLU A 106 -0.02 -0.98 43.69
CA GLU A 106 -0.97 -1.62 44.60
C GLU A 106 -2.07 -0.62 44.96
N THR A 107 -3.33 -1.03 44.83
CA THR A 107 -4.50 -0.25 45.24
C THR A 107 -5.30 -1.07 46.24
N VAL A 108 -5.77 -0.43 47.31
CA VAL A 108 -6.61 -1.04 48.36
C VAL A 108 -7.88 -0.21 48.57
N THR A 109 -9.01 -0.90 48.67
CA THR A 109 -10.29 -0.28 49.04
C THR A 109 -10.95 -1.07 50.18
N GLY A 110 -11.57 -0.35 51.10
CA GLY A 110 -12.31 -0.92 52.24
C GLY A 110 -13.80 -0.71 52.03
N VAL A 111 -14.58 -1.80 52.01
CA VAL A 111 -16.04 -1.77 51.91
C VAL A 111 -16.66 -1.96 53.30
N SER A 112 -17.71 -1.20 53.60
CA SER A 112 -18.43 -1.30 54.88
C SER A 112 -19.87 -0.81 54.72
N GLU A 113 -20.85 -1.64 55.06
CA GLU A 113 -22.27 -1.31 54.99
C GLU A 113 -23.03 -2.00 56.13
N THR A 114 -24.11 -1.39 56.62
CA THR A 114 -24.90 -1.90 57.75
C THR A 114 -26.37 -1.98 57.38
N PHE A 115 -26.95 -3.15 57.64
CA PHE A 115 -28.31 -3.54 57.28
C PHE A 115 -29.13 -3.67 58.56
N GLU A 116 -29.96 -2.67 58.83
CA GLU A 116 -30.82 -2.59 60.01
C GLU A 116 -32.14 -3.36 59.77
N THR A 117 -32.77 -3.83 60.85
CA THR A 117 -34.08 -4.50 60.84
C THR A 117 -35.00 -3.88 61.89
N ASP A 118 -36.31 -4.16 61.83
CA ASP A 118 -37.27 -3.76 62.87
C ASP A 118 -37.11 -4.56 64.20
N GLY A 119 -36.08 -5.42 64.30
CA GLY A 119 -35.82 -6.31 65.43
C GLY A 119 -36.42 -7.71 65.25
N VAL A 120 -35.94 -8.66 66.05
CA VAL A 120 -36.36 -10.07 66.07
C VAL A 120 -36.81 -10.51 67.46
N ALA A 121 -37.68 -11.52 67.53
CA ALA A 121 -38.14 -12.08 68.79
C ALA A 121 -37.04 -12.85 69.54
N GLY A 122 -37.28 -13.16 70.82
CA GLY A 122 -36.48 -14.14 71.55
C GLY A 122 -36.86 -15.56 71.09
N SER A 123 -35.90 -16.48 71.14
CA SER A 123 -35.96 -17.75 70.41
C SER A 123 -37.24 -18.58 70.64
N ASP A 124 -37.86 -19.05 69.55
CA ASP A 124 -38.98 -20.01 69.59
C ASP A 124 -38.51 -21.47 69.52
N GLY A 125 -37.27 -21.68 69.08
CA GLY A 125 -36.58 -22.96 69.01
C GLY A 125 -36.71 -23.72 67.68
N VAL A 126 -37.19 -23.09 66.60
CA VAL A 126 -37.44 -23.71 65.29
C VAL A 126 -36.48 -23.18 64.20
N THR A 127 -35.20 -23.55 64.34
CA THR A 127 -34.05 -23.17 63.51
C THR A 127 -34.38 -22.86 62.03
N GLY A 128 -34.16 -21.62 61.62
CA GLY A 128 -34.30 -21.15 60.24
C GLY A 128 -35.72 -20.72 59.87
N SER A 129 -36.56 -20.41 60.85
CA SER A 129 -37.94 -19.98 60.68
C SER A 129 -38.48 -19.28 61.93
N GLY A 130 -39.71 -18.78 61.90
CA GLY A 130 -40.34 -18.18 63.09
C GLY A 130 -40.12 -16.67 63.21
N PRO A 131 -40.49 -16.06 64.35
CA PRO A 131 -40.37 -14.61 64.60
C PRO A 131 -38.97 -14.15 65.07
N ASP A 132 -38.10 -15.12 65.37
CA ASP A 132 -36.69 -15.00 65.77
C ASP A 132 -35.70 -15.17 64.60
N PHE A 133 -36.19 -15.59 63.43
CA PHE A 133 -35.43 -15.69 62.18
C PHE A 133 -35.55 -14.42 61.31
N TRP A 134 -34.46 -14.01 60.68
CA TRP A 134 -34.43 -12.96 59.66
C TRP A 134 -33.62 -13.35 58.42
N ASP A 135 -34.18 -13.10 57.24
CA ASP A 135 -33.52 -13.23 55.94
C ASP A 135 -33.18 -11.83 55.41
N PHE A 136 -31.88 -11.48 55.37
CA PHE A 136 -31.41 -10.22 54.79
C PHE A 136 -31.36 -10.28 53.25
N GLY A 137 -31.50 -11.47 52.66
CA GLY A 137 -31.22 -11.72 51.25
C GLY A 137 -29.76 -11.43 50.90
N THR A 138 -29.52 -10.99 49.66
CA THR A 138 -28.21 -10.57 49.20
C THR A 138 -27.83 -9.20 49.79
N VAL A 139 -26.96 -9.19 50.79
CA VAL A 139 -26.30 -7.97 51.26
C VAL A 139 -25.05 -7.70 50.44
N ILE A 140 -24.77 -6.43 50.19
CA ILE A 140 -23.67 -5.99 49.33
C ILE A 140 -23.10 -4.66 49.84
N ALA A 141 -21.78 -4.54 49.96
CA ALA A 141 -21.09 -3.29 50.30
C ALA A 141 -20.16 -2.91 49.14
N ILE A 142 -20.24 -1.67 48.65
CA ILE A 142 -19.63 -1.23 47.38
C ILE A 142 -18.74 0.00 47.60
N VAL A 143 -17.58 0.04 46.93
CA VAL A 143 -16.79 1.26 46.69
C VAL A 143 -16.40 1.34 45.21
N VAL A 144 -16.35 2.55 44.67
CA VAL A 144 -16.02 2.89 43.27
C VAL A 144 -14.91 3.93 43.20
N ASP A 145 -14.30 4.09 42.02
CA ASP A 145 -13.36 5.17 41.69
C ASP A 145 -12.13 5.30 42.62
N MET A 146 -11.67 4.20 43.23
CA MET A 146 -10.42 4.18 44.01
C MET A 146 -9.22 4.02 43.07
N ASP A 147 -8.40 5.06 42.93
CA ASP A 147 -7.28 5.11 41.99
C ASP A 147 -5.89 5.07 42.64
N THR A 148 -4.87 4.72 41.84
CA THR A 148 -3.46 4.84 42.21
C THR A 148 -2.61 5.08 40.96
N THR A 149 -1.90 6.21 40.94
CA THR A 149 -1.08 6.63 39.79
C THR A 149 0.40 6.41 40.02
N LEU A 150 1.14 5.98 38.99
CA LEU A 150 2.60 5.79 39.05
C LEU A 150 3.36 6.39 37.85
N THR A 151 4.60 6.80 38.13
CA THR A 151 5.55 7.43 37.20
C THR A 151 6.85 6.64 37.00
N ALA A 152 6.97 5.47 37.63
CA ALA A 152 8.03 4.49 37.36
C ALA A 152 7.47 3.45 36.36
N LEU A 153 7.84 3.59 35.08
CA LEU A 153 7.05 3.03 33.97
C LEU A 153 7.62 1.73 33.37
N ASP A 154 8.92 1.48 33.52
CA ASP A 154 9.68 0.43 32.84
C ASP A 154 9.07 -0.98 32.99
N GLY A 155 8.46 -1.27 34.15
CA GLY A 155 7.81 -2.57 34.42
C GLY A 155 6.57 -2.84 33.56
N PHE A 156 5.88 -1.80 33.09
CA PHE A 156 4.62 -1.87 32.35
C PHE A 156 4.80 -1.88 30.84
N ILE A 157 6.00 -1.54 30.35
CA ILE A 157 6.33 -1.45 28.93
C ILE A 157 6.68 -2.83 28.36
N GLY A 158 6.42 -3.00 27.05
CA GLY A 158 6.88 -4.12 26.24
C GLY A 158 5.77 -5.04 25.74
N THR A 159 6.15 -6.12 25.07
CA THR A 159 5.20 -7.11 24.55
C THR A 159 4.85 -8.16 25.61
N GLY A 160 3.59 -8.60 25.61
CA GLY A 160 3.10 -9.68 26.47
C GLY A 160 2.05 -9.24 27.48
N LEU A 161 1.89 -10.05 28.51
CA LEU A 161 0.92 -9.86 29.60
C LEU A 161 1.65 -9.53 30.90
N LEU A 162 0.98 -8.80 31.77
CA LEU A 162 1.32 -8.59 33.17
C LEU A 162 0.08 -8.97 33.98
N ASP A 163 0.27 -9.75 35.05
CA ASP A 163 -0.84 -10.20 35.87
C ASP A 163 -1.25 -9.11 36.88
N ALA A 164 -2.56 -8.88 36.97
CA ALA A 164 -3.19 -8.16 38.07
C ALA A 164 -3.73 -9.19 39.08
N GLU A 165 -3.14 -9.21 40.27
CA GLU A 165 -3.57 -10.07 41.38
C GLU A 165 -4.64 -9.33 42.19
N VAL A 166 -5.88 -9.80 42.12
CA VAL A 166 -6.98 -9.29 42.96
C VAL A 166 -7.17 -10.23 44.13
N PHE A 167 -6.88 -9.76 45.33
CA PHE A 167 -7.20 -10.43 46.59
C PHE A 167 -8.33 -9.69 47.30
N ALA A 168 -9.19 -10.42 48.01
CA ALA A 168 -10.21 -9.83 48.86
C ALA A 168 -10.42 -10.66 50.13
N SER A 169 -10.86 -9.98 51.18
CA SER A 169 -11.41 -10.63 52.37
C SER A 169 -12.51 -9.78 53.00
N GLY A 170 -13.33 -10.41 53.84
CA GLY A 170 -14.39 -9.72 54.57
C GLY A 170 -14.88 -10.52 55.75
N GLY A 171 -15.76 -9.90 56.53
CA GLY A 171 -16.40 -10.48 57.70
C GLY A 171 -17.66 -9.73 58.07
N PHE A 172 -18.43 -10.34 58.96
CA PHE A 172 -19.73 -9.85 59.40
C PHE A 172 -19.79 -9.73 60.91
N VAL A 173 -20.59 -8.79 61.39
CA VAL A 173 -20.90 -8.60 62.81
C VAL A 173 -22.40 -8.34 62.96
N ILE A 174 -23.08 -9.08 63.83
CA ILE A 174 -24.42 -8.71 64.31
C ILE A 174 -24.28 -7.78 65.52
N THR A 175 -25.18 -6.81 65.63
CA THR A 175 -25.35 -5.97 66.83
C THR A 175 -26.69 -6.21 67.54
N SER A 176 -26.71 -5.88 68.84
CA SER A 176 -27.80 -6.05 69.83
C SER A 176 -28.11 -7.46 70.33
N ALA A 177 -27.98 -8.52 69.51
CA ALA A 177 -28.19 -9.88 70.00
C ALA A 177 -27.02 -10.41 70.84
N THR A 178 -27.30 -11.32 71.77
CA THR A 178 -26.33 -11.90 72.72
C THR A 178 -25.94 -13.34 72.40
N ASP A 179 -26.79 -14.08 71.69
CA ASP A 179 -26.51 -15.38 71.09
C ASP A 179 -27.28 -15.46 69.75
N SER A 180 -26.63 -15.86 68.66
CA SER A 180 -27.24 -15.85 67.31
C SER A 180 -26.46 -16.67 66.30
N THR A 181 -27.15 -17.56 65.59
CA THR A 181 -26.60 -18.35 64.49
C THR A 181 -26.69 -17.57 63.18
N LEU A 182 -25.54 -17.27 62.58
CA LEU A 182 -25.42 -16.65 61.26
C LEU A 182 -25.11 -17.70 60.19
N THR A 183 -25.87 -17.66 59.08
CA THR A 183 -25.60 -18.46 57.88
C THR A 183 -25.31 -17.53 56.70
N PHE A 184 -24.14 -17.71 56.09
CA PHE A 184 -23.67 -16.96 54.92
C PHE A 184 -23.53 -17.90 53.71
N ASN A 185 -24.14 -17.55 52.59
CA ASN A 185 -24.00 -18.27 51.31
C ASN A 185 -23.41 -17.34 50.24
N ASP A 186 -22.76 -17.92 49.23
CA ASP A 186 -22.17 -17.23 48.06
C ASP A 186 -21.34 -15.96 48.40
N PHE A 187 -20.61 -16.00 49.53
CA PHE A 187 -19.76 -14.91 50.01
C PHE A 187 -18.57 -14.68 49.07
N ARG A 188 -18.62 -13.58 48.32
CA ARG A 188 -17.77 -13.30 47.17
C ARG A 188 -17.37 -11.83 47.08
N ALA A 189 -16.26 -11.58 46.39
CA ALA A 189 -15.89 -10.26 45.90
C ALA A 189 -16.07 -10.20 44.39
N ALA A 190 -16.66 -9.13 43.90
CA ALA A 190 -16.86 -8.87 42.47
C ALA A 190 -16.67 -7.39 42.15
N GLY A 191 -16.28 -7.05 40.92
CA GLY A 191 -15.98 -5.68 40.56
C GLY A 191 -15.24 -5.54 39.23
N THR A 192 -14.58 -4.40 39.03
CA THR A 192 -13.77 -4.10 37.84
C THR A 192 -12.41 -3.56 38.24
N VAL A 193 -11.35 -4.18 37.72
CA VAL A 193 -10.02 -3.56 37.66
C VAL A 193 -9.92 -2.81 36.33
N SER A 194 -9.56 -1.53 36.39
CA SER A 194 -9.21 -0.74 35.21
C SER A 194 -7.75 -0.33 35.23
N VAL A 195 -7.05 -0.49 34.12
CA VAL A 195 -5.70 0.03 33.91
C VAL A 195 -5.77 1.08 32.81
N ILE A 196 -5.38 2.31 33.12
CA ILE A 196 -5.28 3.42 32.17
C ILE A 196 -3.80 3.66 31.88
N TYR A 197 -3.43 3.50 30.60
CA TYR A 197 -2.14 3.94 30.08
C TYR A 197 -2.32 5.30 29.42
N ARG A 198 -1.90 6.36 30.11
CA ARG A 198 -1.79 7.70 29.53
C ARG A 198 -0.43 7.80 28.82
N HIS A 199 -0.48 8.08 27.53
CA HIS A 199 0.71 8.11 26.67
C HIS A 199 0.63 9.30 25.70
N GLU A 200 1.79 9.71 25.16
CA GLU A 200 1.80 10.51 23.94
C GLU A 200 1.88 9.58 22.72
N VAL A 201 1.20 9.96 21.64
CA VAL A 201 1.52 9.50 20.29
C VAL A 201 2.63 10.39 19.77
N LEU A 202 3.77 9.77 19.46
CA LEU A 202 4.86 10.39 18.74
C LEU A 202 4.56 10.21 17.25
N PHE A 203 3.91 11.22 16.65
CA PHE A 203 3.83 11.31 15.20
C PHE A 203 5.23 11.63 14.69
N THR A 204 5.88 10.60 14.17
CA THR A 204 7.24 10.62 13.65
C THR A 204 7.17 11.02 12.18
N GLU A 205 7.55 12.27 11.89
CA GLU A 205 7.82 12.71 10.53
C GLU A 205 8.85 11.79 9.85
N GLY A 206 8.83 11.76 8.52
CA GLY A 206 9.72 10.95 7.71
C GLY A 206 9.89 11.54 6.31
N GLY A 207 10.90 11.05 5.60
CA GLY A 207 11.20 11.45 4.23
C GLY A 207 10.07 11.07 3.29
N CYS A 208 9.47 12.07 2.66
CA CYS A 208 8.54 11.92 1.56
C CYS A 208 9.27 12.21 0.24
N CYS A 209 9.50 11.18 -0.57
CA CYS A 209 10.17 11.32 -1.87
C CYS A 209 9.16 11.56 -2.99
N PHE A 210 9.51 12.43 -3.94
CA PHE A 210 8.73 12.68 -5.16
C PHE A 210 9.47 12.16 -6.41
N ASP A 211 8.75 12.05 -7.53
CA ASP A 211 9.27 11.52 -8.81
C ASP A 211 10.39 12.38 -9.43
N ASP A 212 10.58 13.62 -8.97
CA ASP A 212 11.66 14.54 -9.33
C ASP A 212 12.87 14.45 -8.37
N GLY A 213 12.92 13.42 -7.53
CA GLY A 213 13.95 13.21 -6.52
C GLY A 213 13.93 14.19 -5.35
N SER A 214 13.01 15.16 -5.34
CA SER A 214 12.86 16.06 -4.19
C SER A 214 12.34 15.30 -2.98
N CYS A 215 12.67 15.80 -1.78
CA CYS A 215 12.25 15.21 -0.53
C CYS A 215 11.80 16.27 0.47
N THR A 216 10.66 16.03 1.11
CA THR A 216 10.17 16.82 2.26
C THR A 216 10.05 15.93 3.48
N TYR A 217 10.42 16.43 4.65
CA TYR A 217 10.25 15.74 5.93
C TYR A 217 8.88 16.14 6.51
N VAL A 218 7.92 15.21 6.51
CA VAL A 218 6.48 15.44 6.79
C VAL A 218 5.84 14.18 7.36
N PHE A 219 4.55 14.22 7.74
CA PHE A 219 3.82 13.01 8.14
C PHE A 219 3.44 12.13 6.92
N GLU A 220 3.30 10.81 7.12
CA GLU A 220 2.87 9.86 6.07
C GLU A 220 1.58 10.31 5.36
N THR A 221 0.59 10.76 6.13
CA THR A 221 -0.70 11.20 5.59
C THR A 221 -0.59 12.44 4.70
N GLU A 222 0.34 13.35 5.00
CA GLU A 222 0.63 14.53 4.18
C GLU A 222 1.43 14.15 2.94
N CYS A 223 2.38 13.23 3.08
CA CYS A 223 3.16 12.69 1.96
C CYS A 223 2.27 12.03 0.90
N LEU A 224 1.39 11.11 1.33
CA LEU A 224 0.46 10.41 0.46
C LEU A 224 -0.59 11.37 -0.14
N ALA A 225 -1.00 12.42 0.59
CA ALA A 225 -1.89 13.46 0.08
C ALA A 225 -1.21 14.40 -0.95
N ALA A 226 0.11 14.59 -0.84
CA ALA A 226 0.93 15.29 -1.83
C ALA A 226 1.28 14.41 -3.05
N GLY A 227 1.01 13.10 -2.99
CA GLY A 227 1.32 12.13 -4.04
C GLY A 227 2.75 11.58 -4.01
N GLY A 228 3.50 11.81 -2.92
CA GLY A 228 4.85 11.27 -2.73
C GLY A 228 4.87 9.88 -2.10
N SER A 229 6.05 9.26 -2.09
CA SER A 229 6.32 7.96 -1.46
C SER A 229 7.03 8.15 -0.12
N PHE A 230 6.32 7.85 0.97
CA PHE A 230 6.87 7.88 2.33
C PHE A 230 7.91 6.77 2.52
N GLN A 231 9.07 7.12 3.09
CA GLN A 231 10.21 6.20 3.26
C GLN A 231 10.22 5.48 4.62
N GLY A 232 9.32 5.86 5.53
CA GLY A 232 9.24 5.36 6.91
C GLY A 232 9.49 6.44 7.95
N GLU A 233 9.00 6.18 9.15
CA GLU A 233 9.17 7.04 10.33
C GLU A 233 10.66 7.28 10.62
N LEU A 234 11.03 8.53 10.98
CA LEU A 234 12.39 8.95 11.33
C LEU A 234 13.46 8.76 10.23
N VAL A 235 13.08 8.40 9.00
CA VAL A 235 13.99 8.38 7.85
C VAL A 235 14.16 9.81 7.34
N GLU A 236 15.21 10.51 7.78
CA GLU A 236 15.55 11.85 7.29
C GLU A 236 15.73 11.87 5.76
N CYS A 237 15.44 13.00 5.11
CA CYS A 237 15.63 13.16 3.66
C CYS A 237 17.08 12.97 3.16
N VAL A 238 18.07 12.90 4.05
CA VAL A 238 19.48 12.59 3.72
C VAL A 238 19.77 11.08 3.69
N SER A 239 18.92 10.25 4.29
CA SER A 239 18.99 8.78 4.29
C SER A 239 17.83 8.10 3.53
N ALA A 240 16.80 8.88 3.19
CA ALA A 240 15.70 8.51 2.31
C ALA A 240 16.17 7.97 0.95
N ALA A 241 15.60 6.86 0.50
CA ALA A 241 15.93 6.22 -0.79
C ALA A 241 15.17 6.86 -1.97
N CYS A 242 15.21 8.20 -2.06
CA CYS A 242 14.48 8.94 -3.10
C CYS A 242 15.04 8.68 -4.51
N PRO A 243 14.21 8.83 -5.57
CA PRO A 243 14.67 8.76 -6.95
C PRO A 243 15.91 9.64 -7.18
N GLN A 244 16.88 9.12 -7.93
CA GLN A 244 18.09 9.84 -8.30
C GLN A 244 18.09 10.10 -9.81
N PRO A 245 18.75 11.17 -10.30
CA PRO A 245 18.98 11.33 -11.72
C PRO A 245 19.85 10.19 -12.26
N GLY A 246 19.80 10.00 -13.57
CA GLY A 246 20.55 9.01 -14.31
C GLY A 246 20.60 9.38 -15.80
N ALA A 247 21.50 8.74 -16.56
CA ALA A 247 21.59 8.93 -18.00
C ALA A 247 20.28 8.53 -18.68
N CYS A 248 19.67 9.47 -19.39
CA CYS A 248 18.52 9.28 -20.26
C CYS A 248 18.97 9.27 -21.71
N CYS A 249 18.79 8.15 -22.41
CA CYS A 249 19.27 7.96 -23.77
C CYS A 249 18.15 8.10 -24.80
N PHE A 250 18.26 9.06 -25.70
CA PHE A 250 17.27 9.30 -26.75
C PHE A 250 17.62 8.60 -28.08
N PRO A 251 16.64 8.34 -28.97
CA PRO A 251 16.88 7.55 -30.19
C PRO A 251 17.77 8.20 -31.26
N ASP A 252 18.17 9.47 -31.11
CA ASP A 252 19.14 10.14 -31.99
C ASP A 252 20.60 10.01 -31.51
N GLY A 253 20.80 9.43 -30.31
CA GLY A 253 22.10 9.32 -29.64
C GLY A 253 22.39 10.44 -28.63
N THR A 254 21.46 11.37 -28.39
CA THR A 254 21.60 12.36 -27.31
C THR A 254 21.43 11.72 -25.93
N CYS A 255 22.09 12.32 -24.93
CA CYS A 255 22.08 11.89 -23.55
C CYS A 255 21.96 13.11 -22.63
N ASP A 256 20.96 13.11 -21.76
CA ASP A 256 20.80 14.08 -20.67
C ASP A 256 20.69 13.34 -19.33
N GLU A 257 21.06 14.01 -18.22
CA GLU A 257 20.99 13.42 -16.87
C GLU A 257 19.69 13.85 -16.17
N ASP A 258 18.73 12.94 -16.11
CA ASP A 258 17.35 13.22 -15.68
C ASP A 258 16.74 12.08 -14.85
N PHE A 259 15.55 12.27 -14.31
CA PHE A 259 14.82 11.25 -13.55
C PHE A 259 14.13 10.24 -14.47
N ALA A 260 13.93 9.01 -13.97
CA ALA A 260 13.29 7.94 -14.73
C ALA A 260 11.88 8.30 -15.23
N SER A 261 11.17 9.12 -14.45
CA SER A 261 9.87 9.72 -14.75
C SER A 261 9.95 10.69 -15.93
N THR A 262 10.80 11.72 -15.89
CA THR A 262 11.01 12.67 -16.99
C THR A 262 11.47 11.94 -18.25
N CYS A 263 12.50 11.10 -18.13
CA CYS A 263 13.11 10.40 -19.26
C CYS A 263 12.09 9.57 -20.05
N GLY A 264 11.22 8.82 -19.35
CA GLY A 264 10.15 8.06 -19.99
C GLY A 264 9.05 8.93 -20.61
N ASN A 265 8.76 10.10 -20.04
CA ASN A 265 7.79 11.06 -20.58
C ASN A 265 8.31 11.78 -21.83
N GLU A 266 9.62 12.03 -21.93
CA GLU A 266 10.26 12.65 -23.10
C GLU A 266 10.63 11.62 -24.19
N GLY A 267 10.46 10.32 -23.91
CA GLY A 267 10.63 9.23 -24.89
C GLY A 267 12.05 8.65 -24.96
N GLY A 268 12.90 8.96 -23.98
CA GLY A 268 14.21 8.34 -23.80
C GLY A 268 14.17 7.04 -23.00
N VAL A 269 15.33 6.39 -22.88
CA VAL A 269 15.55 5.16 -22.11
C VAL A 269 16.52 5.45 -20.96
N TYR A 270 16.02 5.35 -19.74
CA TYR A 270 16.76 5.60 -18.50
C TYR A 270 17.71 4.42 -18.18
N GLN A 271 19.00 4.70 -18.04
CA GLN A 271 20.05 3.68 -17.84
C GLN A 271 20.23 3.27 -16.37
N GLY A 272 19.64 3.99 -15.41
CA GLY A 272 19.64 3.65 -13.99
C GLY A 272 20.14 4.77 -13.08
N ALA A 273 19.77 4.70 -11.81
CA ALA A 273 20.12 5.70 -10.79
C ALA A 273 21.64 5.87 -10.65
N GLY A 274 22.12 7.12 -10.73
CA GLY A 274 23.53 7.45 -10.59
C GLY A 274 24.40 7.09 -11.81
N THR A 275 23.81 6.68 -12.94
CA THR A 275 24.52 6.67 -14.23
C THR A 275 24.68 8.10 -14.75
N THR A 276 25.78 8.40 -15.44
CA THR A 276 26.06 9.73 -15.99
C THR A 276 26.25 9.64 -17.49
N CYS A 277 26.03 10.75 -18.22
CA CYS A 277 26.26 10.82 -19.67
C CYS A 277 27.76 10.86 -20.05
N VAL A 278 28.66 10.77 -19.07
CA VAL A 278 30.11 10.80 -19.26
C VAL A 278 30.63 9.42 -19.64
N GLY A 279 31.09 9.26 -20.88
CA GLY A 279 31.63 8.01 -21.40
C GLY A 279 30.63 7.20 -22.23
N ASP A 280 29.69 7.89 -22.88
CA ASP A 280 28.77 7.37 -23.90
C ASP A 280 28.01 6.10 -23.46
N PRO A 281 27.20 6.18 -22.37
CA PRO A 281 26.42 5.04 -21.86
C PRO A 281 25.29 4.62 -22.82
N CYS A 282 24.95 5.46 -23.79
CA CYS A 282 23.83 5.26 -24.68
C CYS A 282 24.20 4.36 -25.86
N PRO A 283 23.29 3.48 -26.32
CA PRO A 283 23.49 2.75 -27.56
C PRO A 283 23.76 3.73 -28.72
N PRO A 284 24.76 3.46 -29.58
CA PRO A 284 25.02 4.31 -30.74
C PRO A 284 23.78 4.35 -31.64
N PRO A 285 23.42 5.53 -32.18
CA PRO A 285 22.21 5.69 -32.98
C PRO A 285 22.30 4.87 -34.27
N VAL A 286 21.17 4.28 -34.65
CA VAL A 286 21.01 3.49 -35.87
C VAL A 286 20.29 4.29 -36.95
N GLY A 287 20.54 3.92 -38.20
CA GLY A 287 19.93 4.50 -39.38
C GLY A 287 20.14 3.65 -40.62
N ALA A 288 19.45 4.01 -41.69
CA ALA A 288 19.49 3.31 -42.97
C ALA A 288 20.87 3.41 -43.62
N CYS A 289 21.46 2.26 -43.90
CA CYS A 289 22.68 2.10 -44.66
C CYS A 289 22.36 1.52 -46.04
N CYS A 290 22.50 2.33 -47.08
CA CYS A 290 22.29 1.93 -48.48
C CYS A 290 23.55 1.21 -48.99
N LEU A 291 23.47 -0.08 -49.27
CA LEU A 291 24.61 -0.91 -49.67
C LEU A 291 24.84 -0.91 -51.19
N GLY A 292 26.08 -1.24 -51.59
CA GLY A 292 26.53 -1.22 -52.99
C GLY A 292 25.76 -2.12 -53.96
N ASP A 293 24.99 -3.09 -53.46
CA ASP A 293 24.14 -4.01 -54.22
C ASP A 293 22.66 -3.58 -54.29
N GLY A 294 22.31 -2.42 -53.71
CA GLY A 294 20.96 -1.87 -53.66
C GLY A 294 20.08 -2.44 -52.53
N THR A 295 20.66 -3.20 -51.60
CA THR A 295 19.99 -3.53 -50.33
C THR A 295 20.13 -2.39 -49.32
N CYS A 296 19.31 -2.41 -48.27
CA CYS A 296 19.38 -1.46 -47.15
C CYS A 296 19.28 -2.24 -45.84
N GLN A 297 20.08 -1.84 -44.84
CA GLN A 297 19.97 -2.32 -43.46
C GLN A 297 19.98 -1.15 -42.48
N GLU A 298 19.26 -1.29 -41.36
CA GLU A 298 19.32 -0.35 -40.24
C GLU A 298 20.45 -0.78 -39.30
N THR A 299 21.44 0.09 -39.12
CA THR A 299 22.74 -0.22 -38.49
C THR A 299 23.39 1.09 -38.03
N THR A 300 24.49 1.04 -37.28
CA THR A 300 25.24 2.25 -36.88
C THR A 300 26.06 2.83 -38.04
N ILE A 301 26.49 4.09 -37.93
CA ILE A 301 27.36 4.70 -38.96
C ILE A 301 28.69 3.93 -39.14
N GLU A 302 29.30 3.45 -38.06
CA GLU A 302 30.59 2.72 -38.10
C GLU A 302 30.46 1.35 -38.79
N GLU A 303 29.34 0.65 -38.56
CA GLU A 303 29.01 -0.59 -39.28
C GLU A 303 28.72 -0.30 -40.77
N CYS A 304 28.06 0.81 -41.08
CA CYS A 304 27.75 1.21 -42.45
C CYS A 304 29.02 1.51 -43.26
N ASP A 305 29.96 2.26 -42.67
CA ASP A 305 31.28 2.52 -43.25
C ASP A 305 32.07 1.22 -43.43
N THR A 306 32.00 0.29 -42.46
CA THR A 306 32.62 -1.04 -42.54
C THR A 306 32.05 -1.90 -43.68
N LEU A 307 30.76 -1.72 -44.01
CA LEU A 307 30.08 -2.37 -45.13
C LEU A 307 30.26 -1.63 -46.48
N ALA A 308 30.99 -0.51 -46.49
CA ALA A 308 31.12 0.40 -47.63
C ALA A 308 29.76 0.89 -48.20
N GLY A 309 28.77 1.05 -47.33
CA GLY A 309 27.48 1.63 -47.66
C GLY A 309 27.48 3.15 -47.62
N THR A 310 26.33 3.75 -47.93
CA THR A 310 26.05 5.17 -47.70
C THR A 310 25.03 5.30 -46.58
N TYR A 311 25.42 5.91 -45.46
CA TYR A 311 24.55 6.13 -44.31
C TYR A 311 23.62 7.33 -44.58
N ALA A 312 22.30 7.11 -44.53
CA ALA A 312 21.29 8.13 -44.81
C ALA A 312 21.05 9.10 -43.64
N GLY A 313 21.48 8.75 -42.43
CA GLY A 313 21.36 9.55 -41.21
C GLY A 313 20.67 8.80 -40.06
N ASN A 314 20.87 9.27 -38.83
CA ASN A 314 20.26 8.71 -37.62
C ASN A 314 18.73 8.71 -37.72
N GLN A 315 18.08 7.66 -37.21
CA GLN A 315 16.63 7.42 -37.25
C GLN A 315 15.99 7.33 -38.65
N VAL A 316 16.74 7.47 -39.75
CA VAL A 316 16.19 7.23 -41.09
C VAL A 316 15.96 5.72 -41.24
N LEU A 317 14.70 5.29 -41.41
CA LEU A 317 14.37 3.89 -41.65
C LEU A 317 14.66 3.48 -43.09
N CYS A 318 14.97 2.22 -43.33
CA CYS A 318 15.19 1.68 -44.68
C CYS A 318 13.93 1.70 -45.58
N ALA A 319 12.76 1.98 -45.02
CA ALA A 319 11.53 2.21 -45.76
C ALA A 319 11.39 3.67 -46.29
N ASP A 320 12.09 4.61 -45.66
CA ASP A 320 12.00 6.06 -45.92
C ASP A 320 13.29 6.62 -46.56
N ALA A 321 14.38 5.84 -46.60
CA ALA A 321 15.61 6.18 -47.29
C ALA A 321 15.48 6.07 -48.83
N ASP A 322 15.78 7.14 -49.55
CA ASP A 322 15.97 7.15 -51.02
C ASP A 322 17.30 6.46 -51.41
N CYS A 323 17.46 5.18 -51.07
CA CYS A 323 18.62 4.38 -51.49
C CYS A 323 18.63 4.22 -53.03
N PRO A 324 19.75 4.47 -53.73
CA PRO A 324 19.78 4.39 -55.18
C PRO A 324 19.50 2.95 -55.66
N PRO A 325 18.64 2.75 -56.67
CA PRO A 325 18.33 1.41 -57.17
C PRO A 325 19.56 0.81 -57.84
N ALA A 326 19.98 -0.39 -57.41
CA ALA A 326 21.03 -1.11 -58.10
C ALA A 326 20.60 -1.57 -59.50
N GLY A 327 21.54 -1.48 -60.44
CA GLY A 327 21.35 -1.80 -61.84
C GLY A 327 22.35 -2.85 -62.33
N ALA A 328 22.04 -3.47 -63.46
CA ALA A 328 23.00 -4.28 -64.20
C ALA A 328 23.87 -3.34 -65.06
N CYS A 329 25.10 -3.11 -64.62
CA CYS A 329 26.03 -2.18 -65.25
C CYS A 329 27.02 -2.93 -66.13
N CYS A 330 26.95 -2.69 -67.43
CA CYS A 330 27.74 -3.39 -68.43
C CYS A 330 28.91 -2.54 -68.94
N PHE A 331 30.11 -3.09 -68.87
CA PHE A 331 31.34 -2.48 -69.37
C PHE A 331 31.57 -2.82 -70.85
N GLY A 332 32.50 -2.09 -71.49
CA GLY A 332 32.74 -2.18 -72.94
C GLY A 332 33.32 -3.51 -73.45
N ASP A 333 33.75 -4.40 -72.56
CA ASP A 333 34.15 -5.79 -72.84
C ASP A 333 32.95 -6.77 -72.87
N GLY A 334 31.78 -6.31 -72.41
CA GLY A 334 30.58 -7.11 -72.26
C GLY A 334 30.56 -7.98 -70.99
N VAL A 335 31.32 -7.61 -69.95
CA VAL A 335 31.07 -8.02 -68.56
C VAL A 335 30.00 -7.10 -67.97
N CYS A 336 29.06 -7.67 -67.21
CA CYS A 336 28.04 -6.90 -66.49
C CYS A 336 28.05 -7.30 -65.01
N THR A 337 28.09 -6.30 -64.12
CA THR A 337 28.02 -6.47 -62.66
C THR A 337 26.78 -5.78 -62.11
N PHE A 338 26.27 -6.24 -60.96
CA PHE A 338 25.14 -5.61 -60.30
C PHE A 338 25.65 -4.66 -59.22
N MET A 339 25.32 -3.38 -59.32
CA MET A 339 25.86 -2.32 -58.44
C MET A 339 25.02 -1.02 -58.52
N LEU A 340 25.23 -0.08 -57.60
CA LEU A 340 24.62 1.27 -57.61
C LEU A 340 24.83 1.99 -58.94
N VAL A 341 23.76 2.54 -59.51
CA VAL A 341 23.77 3.20 -60.83
C VAL A 341 24.77 4.36 -60.95
N ASP A 342 24.96 5.14 -59.89
CA ASP A 342 25.82 6.33 -59.90
C ASP A 342 27.31 5.96 -60.07
N LEU A 343 27.74 4.84 -59.49
CA LEU A 343 29.09 4.29 -59.71
C LEU A 343 29.28 3.86 -61.16
N CYS A 344 28.21 3.47 -61.86
CA CYS A 344 28.28 3.00 -63.25
C CYS A 344 28.52 4.15 -64.23
N GLU A 345 28.04 5.36 -63.94
CA GLU A 345 28.29 6.52 -64.81
C GLU A 345 29.78 6.94 -64.81
N SER A 346 30.58 6.46 -63.84
CA SER A 346 32.02 6.69 -63.79
C SER A 346 32.87 5.80 -64.71
N GLY A 347 32.29 4.77 -65.35
CA GLY A 347 33.06 3.82 -66.20
C GLY A 347 32.29 2.92 -67.17
N GLY A 348 30.96 2.90 -67.13
CA GLY A 348 30.10 2.14 -68.05
C GLY A 348 29.54 2.98 -69.20
N VAL A 349 29.03 2.33 -70.25
CA VAL A 349 28.45 3.01 -71.43
C VAL A 349 26.92 3.00 -71.48
N SER A 350 26.25 2.40 -70.50
CA SER A 350 24.79 2.41 -70.35
C SER A 350 24.35 1.94 -68.95
N SER A 351 23.54 2.75 -68.27
CA SER A 351 22.77 2.39 -67.08
C SER A 351 21.32 2.06 -67.46
N GLU A 352 20.97 0.77 -67.59
CA GLU A 352 19.55 0.36 -67.70
C GLU A 352 18.92 0.23 -66.31
N ALA A 353 18.18 1.26 -65.91
CA ALA A 353 17.46 1.27 -64.64
C ALA A 353 16.28 0.26 -64.66
N THR A 354 16.37 -0.75 -63.79
CA THR A 354 15.30 -1.71 -63.42
C THR A 354 14.66 -2.56 -64.53
N GLY A 355 14.95 -3.88 -64.52
CA GLY A 355 14.03 -4.91 -65.04
C GLY A 355 14.54 -5.80 -66.17
N SER A 356 15.55 -5.38 -66.94
CA SER A 356 16.16 -6.20 -68.00
C SER A 356 17.18 -7.19 -67.45
N SER A 357 17.05 -8.48 -67.74
CA SER A 357 18.16 -9.44 -67.53
C SER A 357 19.27 -9.17 -68.54
N ALA A 358 20.53 -9.17 -68.08
CA ALA A 358 21.71 -8.83 -68.89
C ALA A 358 22.08 -9.92 -69.93
N THR A 359 21.26 -10.09 -70.97
CA THR A 359 21.55 -10.92 -72.14
C THR A 359 22.09 -10.06 -73.28
N ARG A 360 23.33 -10.33 -73.74
CA ARG A 360 23.97 -9.64 -74.87
C ARG A 360 23.08 -9.56 -76.12
N SER A 361 22.64 -8.36 -76.51
CA SER A 361 22.37 -8.04 -77.90
C SER A 361 22.28 -6.54 -78.19
N ASN A 362 22.62 -6.17 -79.43
CA ASN A 362 22.27 -4.93 -80.10
C ASN A 362 22.86 -3.61 -79.58
N VAL A 363 24.18 -3.42 -79.77
CA VAL A 363 24.73 -2.08 -80.07
C VAL A 363 24.61 -1.86 -81.60
N PRO A 364 23.76 -0.94 -82.09
CA PRO A 364 23.65 -0.65 -83.52
C PRO A 364 24.68 0.41 -83.96
N PRO A 365 25.45 0.19 -85.04
CA PRO A 365 26.41 1.18 -85.53
C PRO A 365 25.75 2.25 -86.40
N SER A 366 26.07 3.52 -86.10
CA SER A 366 26.23 4.63 -87.06
C SER A 366 25.21 4.78 -88.22
N ALA A 367 24.08 5.44 -87.95
CA ALA A 367 23.23 6.05 -88.98
C ALA A 367 23.08 7.57 -88.76
N ARG A 368 22.94 8.35 -89.83
CA ARG A 368 23.28 9.78 -89.86
C ARG A 368 22.06 10.71 -89.97
N ALA A 369 21.95 11.63 -89.01
CA ALA A 369 21.25 12.92 -89.00
C ALA A 369 20.00 13.11 -89.92
N ALA A 370 18.85 13.36 -89.28
CA ALA A 370 17.73 14.09 -89.87
C ALA A 370 17.24 15.16 -88.87
N THR A 371 17.33 16.43 -89.25
CA THR A 371 16.86 17.57 -88.43
C THR A 371 15.39 17.89 -88.71
N ALA A 372 14.59 18.02 -87.65
CA ALA A 372 13.24 18.60 -87.72
C ALA A 372 12.96 19.42 -86.46
N THR A 373 12.65 20.70 -86.65
CA THR A 373 12.46 21.67 -85.55
C THR A 373 11.03 21.63 -85.00
N ALA A 374 10.86 21.87 -83.70
CA ALA A 374 9.56 22.11 -83.09
C ALA A 374 8.84 23.33 -83.70
N PRO A 375 7.51 23.44 -83.51
CA PRO A 375 7.10 24.46 -82.55
C PRO A 375 5.93 24.04 -81.64
N ALA A 376 5.89 24.60 -80.44
CA ALA A 376 4.69 24.62 -79.60
C ALA A 376 3.89 25.91 -79.83
N ARG A 377 2.55 25.81 -79.85
CA ARG A 377 1.62 26.81 -79.26
C ARG A 377 0.16 26.36 -79.27
N SER A 378 -0.64 27.04 -78.46
CA SER A 378 -2.06 26.80 -78.20
C SER A 378 -2.99 27.41 -79.26
N CYS A 379 -4.27 27.02 -79.22
CA CYS A 379 -5.38 27.77 -79.81
C CYS A 379 -6.56 27.90 -78.84
N SER A 380 -7.25 29.04 -78.90
CA SER A 380 -8.34 29.42 -77.99
C SER A 380 -9.41 30.22 -78.73
N ARG A 381 -10.70 29.97 -78.45
CA ARG A 381 -11.84 30.92 -78.64
C ARG A 381 -13.08 30.38 -77.88
N LYS A 382 -13.97 31.14 -77.20
CA LYS A 382 -14.64 32.46 -77.39
C LYS A 382 -15.67 32.45 -78.55
N ILE A 383 -16.92 32.95 -78.46
CA ILE A 383 -17.81 33.54 -77.40
C ILE A 383 -19.30 33.35 -77.86
N ALA A 384 -20.43 33.74 -77.23
CA ALA A 384 -20.83 34.41 -75.96
C ALA A 384 -22.36 34.23 -75.71
N SER A 385 -22.85 34.58 -74.49
CA SER A 385 -24.22 35.03 -74.15
C SER A 385 -25.35 33.97 -74.12
N THR A 386 -26.46 34.09 -73.38
CA THR A 386 -27.05 35.13 -72.47
C THR A 386 -28.04 34.40 -71.50
N SER A 387 -28.48 34.90 -70.32
CA SER A 387 -27.98 35.88 -69.35
C SER A 387 -28.87 35.94 -68.08
N ALA A 388 -28.28 36.17 -66.90
CA ALA A 388 -28.92 36.51 -65.60
C ALA A 388 -29.83 35.45 -64.91
N GLY A 389 -29.77 35.25 -63.58
CA GLY A 389 -28.76 35.73 -62.63
C GLY A 389 -29.07 35.46 -61.13
N SER A 390 -27.98 35.39 -60.33
CA SER A 390 -27.92 35.52 -58.86
C SER A 390 -28.45 34.38 -57.95
N THR A 391 -27.85 34.03 -56.79
CA THR A 391 -26.43 34.02 -56.31
C THR A 391 -26.33 33.08 -55.08
N ARG A 392 -25.46 32.05 -55.12
CA ARG A 392 -24.91 31.24 -53.98
C ARG A 392 -25.89 30.55 -53.00
N ALA A 393 -25.60 29.39 -52.41
CA ALA A 393 -24.66 28.33 -52.78
C ALA A 393 -25.22 26.99 -52.28
N ARG A 394 -25.09 25.93 -53.08
CA ARG A 394 -25.46 24.54 -52.75
C ARG A 394 -24.21 23.67 -52.95
N THR A 395 -23.83 22.77 -52.04
CA THR A 395 -24.50 21.49 -51.70
C THR A 395 -24.72 20.62 -52.94
N TRP A 396 -23.85 19.62 -53.15
CA TRP A 396 -24.06 18.20 -52.79
C TRP A 396 -24.84 17.38 -53.84
N ARG A 397 -24.28 16.22 -54.21
CA ARG A 397 -24.95 15.00 -54.74
C ARG A 397 -25.49 15.04 -56.19
N ALA A 398 -25.64 13.90 -56.89
CA ALA A 398 -25.00 12.56 -56.78
C ALA A 398 -25.48 11.66 -57.96
N LYS A 399 -24.98 10.40 -57.95
CA LYS A 399 -25.52 9.18 -58.60
C LYS A 399 -25.19 9.00 -60.11
N ALA A 400 -24.92 7.78 -60.58
CA ALA A 400 -24.61 6.52 -59.86
C ALA A 400 -24.08 5.42 -60.79
N CYS A 401 -23.28 4.49 -60.23
CA CYS A 401 -23.14 3.04 -60.56
C CYS A 401 -22.79 2.65 -62.03
N ARG A 402 -22.00 1.61 -62.33
CA ARG A 402 -21.16 0.59 -61.62
C ARG A 402 -20.08 0.18 -62.67
N ALA A 403 -19.00 -0.56 -62.43
CA ALA A 403 -18.77 -1.67 -61.50
C ALA A 403 -17.28 -1.83 -61.09
N ARG A 404 -16.93 -3.01 -60.56
CA ARG A 404 -15.66 -3.40 -59.93
C ARG A 404 -14.46 -3.51 -60.90
N SER A 405 -13.24 -3.19 -60.43
CA SER A 405 -12.14 -4.18 -60.32
C SER A 405 -10.85 -3.61 -59.64
N SER A 406 -10.55 -4.15 -58.45
CA SER A 406 -9.20 -4.44 -57.87
C SER A 406 -7.95 -3.60 -58.24
N ALA A 407 -7.41 -2.91 -57.22
CA ALA A 407 -6.00 -2.53 -57.02
C ALA A 407 -5.78 -2.36 -55.49
N ARG A 408 -4.62 -2.57 -54.86
CA ARG A 408 -3.28 -3.09 -55.24
C ARG A 408 -2.59 -3.64 -53.96
N ALA A 409 -1.44 -4.34 -54.10
CA ALA A 409 -0.53 -4.73 -53.01
C ALA A 409 -1.08 -5.73 -51.95
N ALA A 410 -0.26 -6.44 -51.15
CA ALA A 410 1.09 -6.99 -51.37
C ALA A 410 1.39 -8.07 -50.30
N SER A 411 2.40 -8.92 -50.55
CA SER A 411 3.05 -9.84 -49.60
C SER A 411 2.21 -11.00 -48.99
N PRO A 412 2.85 -12.09 -48.49
CA PRO A 412 2.27 -13.42 -48.69
C PRO A 412 2.11 -14.32 -47.45
N ALA A 413 1.35 -15.40 -47.66
CA ALA A 413 1.47 -16.75 -47.08
C ALA A 413 2.17 -16.92 -45.71
N GLY A 414 1.37 -17.17 -44.67
CA GLY A 414 1.85 -17.86 -43.46
C GLY A 414 2.04 -19.36 -43.69
N VAL A 415 2.90 -19.99 -42.88
CA VAL A 415 3.07 -21.46 -42.81
C VAL A 415 2.65 -21.94 -41.42
N CYS A 416 1.66 -22.84 -41.37
CA CYS A 416 1.30 -23.53 -40.13
C CYS A 416 2.13 -24.82 -39.96
N ARG A 417 2.84 -24.95 -38.83
CA ARG A 417 3.04 -26.24 -38.13
C ARG A 417 3.48 -26.00 -36.67
N SER A 418 3.38 -27.04 -35.86
CA SER A 418 3.44 -26.99 -34.40
C SER A 418 4.43 -28.06 -33.86
N PRO A 419 4.49 -28.42 -32.56
CA PRO A 419 5.55 -27.95 -31.68
C PRO A 419 6.50 -29.06 -31.19
N VAL A 420 7.66 -28.69 -30.63
CA VAL A 420 8.60 -29.62 -29.97
C VAL A 420 9.13 -29.02 -28.65
N ARG A 421 9.42 -29.94 -27.71
CA ARG A 421 10.08 -29.81 -26.39
C ARG A 421 11.38 -28.95 -26.45
N SER A 422 11.96 -28.44 -25.36
CA SER A 422 12.20 -29.07 -24.04
C SER A 422 12.50 -28.01 -22.95
N ALA A 423 11.98 -28.17 -21.72
CA ALA A 423 12.68 -28.71 -20.53
C ALA A 423 13.74 -27.79 -19.88
N THR A 424 13.35 -27.14 -18.77
CA THR A 424 14.24 -26.55 -17.75
C THR A 424 14.93 -27.64 -16.93
N PRO A 425 16.18 -27.41 -16.49
CA PRO A 425 16.49 -27.65 -15.08
C PRO A 425 17.54 -26.69 -14.48
N ALA A 426 17.29 -26.21 -13.25
CA ALA A 426 18.32 -25.84 -12.29
C ALA A 426 17.70 -25.71 -10.89
N ALA A 427 18.13 -26.57 -9.95
CA ALA A 427 17.89 -26.40 -8.53
C ALA A 427 19.04 -27.10 -7.79
N GLU A 428 19.97 -26.33 -7.24
CA GLU A 428 21.09 -26.87 -6.47
C GLU A 428 20.92 -26.53 -4.99
N SER A 429 20.91 -27.59 -4.18
CA SER A 429 20.95 -27.52 -2.72
C SER A 429 22.34 -27.89 -2.24
N THR A 430 23.10 -26.94 -1.71
CA THR A 430 24.40 -27.20 -1.08
C THR A 430 24.24 -27.54 0.40
N SER A 431 24.77 -28.69 0.81
CA SER A 431 24.86 -29.08 2.22
C SER A 431 26.07 -28.41 2.88
N ALA A 432 25.91 -27.96 4.11
CA ALA A 432 27.03 -27.69 5.00
C ALA A 432 27.59 -28.99 5.61
N ILE A 433 28.78 -28.88 6.21
CA ILE A 433 29.52 -29.89 6.98
C ILE A 433 29.63 -29.37 8.42
#